data_AF-A0A436BX88-F1
#
_entry.id   AF-A0A436BX88-F1
#
_cell.length_a   1.000
_cell.length_b   1.000
_cell.length_c   1.000
_cell.angle_alpha   90.00
_cell.angle_beta   90.00
_cell.angle_gamma   90.00
#
_symmetry.space_group_name_H-M   'P 1'
#
loop_
_entity.id
_entity.type
_entity.pdbx_description
1 polymer ?
#
loop_
_entity_poly.entity_id
_entity_poly.type
_entity_poly.pdbx_seq_one_letter_code
_entity_poly.pdbx_strand_id
1 'polypeptide(L)'
;MMPRNEPLALCNDDAFSHGRAMRERRFYRAYGLTIASEVTLPELQPAAPGAADVVIAVGAIDLPKPSPEAATDFRFEPDRQYLAWHAVGAFLITDSSRIDIEPAPGVDDALLAFPLLGPVMALLLHRRGLLVLHASAIAAAGTSAIFMGDKGAGKSTTASAMIRAGHRLLTDDVVALD
;
A
#
# COMPACT_ATOMS: atom_id res chain seq x y z
N MET A 1 9.01 -41.18 53.47
CA MET A 1 7.60 -40.99 53.06
C MET A 1 7.41 -39.51 52.75
N MET A 2 7.62 -39.12 51.48
CA MET A 2 6.93 -37.95 50.91
C MET A 2 5.49 -38.40 50.59
N PRO A 3 4.45 -37.52 50.50
CA PRO A 3 4.53 -36.12 50.07
C PRO A 3 3.61 -35.12 50.82
N ARG A 4 3.77 -33.82 50.53
CA ARG A 4 2.69 -32.93 50.07
C ARG A 4 3.32 -31.63 49.54
N ASN A 5 3.18 -31.45 48.22
CA ASN A 5 3.41 -30.20 47.52
C ASN A 5 2.39 -29.16 48.01
N GLU A 6 2.86 -27.98 48.40
CA GLU A 6 2.08 -26.74 48.34
C GLU A 6 2.63 -25.89 47.19
N PRO A 7 1.78 -25.36 46.30
CA PRO A 7 2.20 -24.51 45.20
C PRO A 7 2.45 -23.07 45.70
N LEU A 8 3.67 -22.58 45.54
CA LEU A 8 3.99 -21.17 45.71
C LEU A 8 3.72 -20.42 44.40
N ALA A 9 2.74 -19.52 44.48
CA ALA A 9 2.55 -18.29 43.72
C ALA A 9 2.59 -18.37 42.18
N LEU A 10 1.38 -18.31 41.62
CA LEU A 10 1.10 -17.71 40.31
C LEU A 10 1.74 -16.31 40.25
N CYS A 11 2.83 -16.18 39.50
CA CYS A 11 3.23 -14.88 38.96
C CYS A 11 2.44 -14.69 37.66
N ASN A 12 1.23 -14.15 37.83
CA ASN A 12 0.57 -13.38 36.79
C ASN A 12 1.33 -12.06 36.71
N ASP A 13 2.06 -11.84 35.64
CA ASP A 13 2.40 -10.48 35.18
C ASP A 13 1.86 -10.34 33.76
N ASP A 14 0.55 -10.08 33.73
CA ASP A 14 -0.10 -9.32 32.68
C ASP A 14 0.60 -7.95 32.58
N ALA A 15 1.38 -7.72 31.53
CA ALA A 15 1.55 -6.38 30.96
C ALA A 15 2.41 -6.46 29.70
N PHE A 16 1.78 -6.66 28.53
CA PHE A 16 2.03 -5.90 27.28
C PHE A 16 1.01 -6.34 26.22
N SER A 17 -0.27 -6.37 26.59
CA SER A 17 -1.37 -6.48 25.63
C SER A 17 -1.92 -5.09 25.33
N HIS A 18 -1.19 -4.29 24.56
CA HIS A 18 -1.82 -3.15 23.89
C HIS A 18 -2.71 -3.73 22.80
N GLY A 19 -4.02 -3.69 23.03
CA GLY A 19 -5.05 -4.25 22.16
C GLY A 19 -4.89 -3.77 20.72
N ARG A 20 -4.32 -4.63 19.88
CA ARG A 20 -4.32 -4.45 18.43
C ARG A 20 -5.75 -4.71 17.99
N ALA A 21 -6.50 -3.65 17.68
CA ALA A 21 -7.75 -3.82 16.93
C ALA A 21 -7.36 -4.51 15.61
N MET A 22 -7.68 -5.80 15.49
CA MET A 22 -7.34 -6.58 14.31
C MET A 22 -8.18 -6.03 13.16
N ARG A 23 -7.54 -5.26 12.26
CA ARG A 23 -8.19 -4.76 11.06
C ARG A 23 -8.60 -5.94 10.19
N GLU A 24 -9.82 -5.89 9.66
CA GLU A 24 -10.31 -6.93 8.75
C GLU A 24 -9.51 -6.88 7.44
N ARG A 25 -9.07 -8.04 6.98
CA ARG A 25 -8.33 -8.18 5.73
C ARG A 25 -9.29 -8.32 4.55
N ARG A 26 -9.13 -7.43 3.58
CA ARG A 26 -9.89 -7.39 2.32
C ARG A 26 -9.02 -7.81 1.14
N PHE A 27 -9.63 -8.27 0.06
CA PHE A 27 -8.92 -8.76 -1.12
C PHE A 27 -9.31 -7.96 -2.36
N TYR A 28 -8.31 -7.64 -3.16
CA TYR A 28 -8.42 -6.80 -4.34
C TYR A 28 -7.62 -7.36 -5.52
N ARG A 29 -7.90 -6.87 -6.73
CA ARG A 29 -7.11 -7.08 -7.94
C ARG A 29 -6.59 -5.74 -8.49
N ALA A 30 -5.30 -5.69 -8.78
CA ALA A 30 -4.66 -4.60 -9.50
C ALA A 30 -3.35 -5.09 -10.13
N TYR A 31 -2.96 -4.56 -11.29
CA TYR A 31 -1.70 -4.93 -11.98
C TYR A 31 -1.52 -6.44 -12.22
N GLY A 32 -2.64 -7.17 -12.40
CA GLY A 32 -2.63 -8.64 -12.51
C GLY A 32 -2.40 -9.40 -11.20
N LEU A 33 -2.23 -8.69 -10.08
CA LEU A 33 -1.95 -9.25 -8.75
C LEU A 33 -3.21 -9.38 -7.90
N THR A 34 -3.24 -10.39 -7.04
CA THR A 34 -4.16 -10.46 -5.89
C THR A 34 -3.51 -9.78 -4.69
N ILE A 35 -4.17 -8.75 -4.17
CA ILE A 35 -3.68 -7.93 -3.06
C ILE A 35 -4.57 -8.19 -1.84
N ALA A 36 -3.96 -8.60 -0.72
CA ALA A 36 -4.62 -8.67 0.57
C ALA A 36 -4.27 -7.43 1.39
N SER A 37 -5.26 -6.68 1.88
CA SER A 37 -5.05 -5.39 2.53
C SER A 37 -5.84 -5.22 3.81
N GLU A 38 -5.18 -4.68 4.84
CA GLU A 38 -5.80 -4.17 6.07
C GLU A 38 -6.23 -2.69 5.96
N VAL A 39 -5.91 -2.03 4.84
CA VAL A 39 -6.44 -0.72 4.43
C VAL A 39 -7.59 -0.94 3.45
N THR A 40 -8.69 -0.19 3.63
CA THR A 40 -9.84 -0.21 2.73
C THR A 40 -9.52 0.55 1.44
N LEU A 41 -9.54 -0.14 0.30
CA LEU A 41 -9.16 0.40 -1.02
C LEU A 41 -10.31 0.30 -2.02
N PRO A 42 -11.35 1.15 -1.91
CA PRO A 42 -12.50 1.11 -2.82
C PRO A 42 -12.15 1.43 -4.28
N GLU A 43 -10.98 2.03 -4.53
CA GLU A 43 -10.45 2.33 -5.86
C GLU A 43 -10.05 1.06 -6.63
N LEU A 44 -9.74 -0.02 -5.92
CA LEU A 44 -9.32 -1.29 -6.52
C LEU A 44 -10.51 -2.22 -6.75
N GLN A 45 -10.36 -3.09 -7.75
CA GLN A 45 -11.38 -4.12 -8.03
C GLN A 45 -11.44 -5.13 -6.88
N PRO A 46 -12.59 -5.35 -6.22
CA PRO A 46 -12.72 -6.36 -5.17
C PRO A 46 -12.46 -7.78 -5.68
N ALA A 47 -11.92 -8.63 -4.81
CA ALA A 47 -11.62 -10.03 -5.10
C ALA A 47 -12.13 -10.95 -3.98
N ALA A 48 -12.35 -12.22 -4.31
CA ALA A 48 -12.63 -13.24 -3.30
C ALA A 48 -11.38 -13.48 -2.43
N PRO A 49 -11.55 -13.81 -1.13
CA PRO A 49 -10.44 -14.23 -0.27
C PRO A 49 -9.64 -15.40 -0.85
N GLY A 50 -8.32 -15.38 -0.71
CA GLY A 50 -7.46 -16.43 -1.24
C GLY A 50 -5.96 -16.19 -1.02
N ALA A 51 -5.13 -16.86 -1.82
CA ALA A 51 -3.70 -16.60 -1.87
C ALA A 51 -3.45 -15.19 -2.42
N ALA A 52 -2.56 -14.43 -1.77
CA ALA A 52 -2.22 -13.07 -2.15
C ALA A 52 -0.78 -12.99 -2.64
N ASP A 53 -0.59 -12.28 -3.75
CA ASP A 53 0.73 -11.92 -4.28
C ASP A 53 1.37 -10.78 -3.48
N VAL A 54 0.52 -9.89 -2.93
CA VAL A 54 0.93 -8.73 -2.14
C VAL A 54 0.10 -8.65 -0.86
N VAL A 55 0.76 -8.38 0.26
CA VAL A 55 0.14 -8.13 1.56
C VAL A 55 0.40 -6.68 1.99
N ILE A 56 -0.68 -5.96 2.30
CA ILE A 56 -0.66 -4.62 2.88
C ILE A 56 -1.13 -4.74 4.33
N ALA A 57 -0.20 -4.54 5.28
CA ALA A 57 -0.47 -4.73 6.70
C ALA A 57 -0.31 -3.41 7.46
N VAL A 58 -1.16 -3.22 8.48
CA VAL A 58 -1.11 -2.04 9.35
C VAL A 58 -0.45 -2.42 10.68
N GLY A 59 0.61 -1.71 11.05
CA GLY A 59 1.40 -1.99 12.25
C GLY A 59 2.46 -0.95 12.52
N ALA A 60 3.16 -1.10 13.65
CA ALA A 60 4.30 -0.25 13.98
C ALA A 60 5.49 -0.54 13.05
N ILE A 61 6.16 0.51 12.61
CA ILE A 61 7.37 0.53 11.82
C ILE A 61 8.47 1.13 12.70
N ASP A 62 9.52 0.36 13.00
CA ASP A 62 10.65 0.82 13.82
C ASP A 62 11.64 1.68 13.02
N LEU A 63 11.15 2.83 12.54
CA LEU A 63 11.93 3.86 11.87
C LEU A 63 11.46 5.26 12.33
N PRO A 64 12.36 6.26 12.34
CA PRO A 64 11.99 7.63 12.67
C PRO A 64 10.97 8.20 11.69
N LYS A 65 9.93 8.85 12.23
CA LYS A 65 8.92 9.58 11.44
C LYS A 65 9.35 11.03 11.28
N PRO A 66 9.04 11.67 10.13
CA PRO A 66 9.37 13.07 9.92
C PRO A 66 8.65 13.96 10.94
N SER A 67 9.30 15.06 11.33
CA SER A 67 8.67 16.11 12.13
C SER A 67 7.69 16.94 11.28
N PRO A 68 6.82 17.75 11.91
CA PRO A 68 5.96 18.69 11.18
C PRO A 68 6.74 19.61 10.23
N GLU A 69 7.96 20.03 10.60
CA GLU A 69 8.81 20.92 9.82
C GLU A 69 9.44 20.23 8.61
N ALA A 70 9.87 18.99 8.78
CA ALA A 70 10.41 18.19 7.68
C ALA A 70 9.32 17.77 6.70
N ALA A 71 8.09 17.57 7.19
CA ALA A 71 6.88 17.10 6.50
C ALA A 71 6.98 15.69 5.88
N THR A 72 8.12 15.31 5.31
CA THR A 72 8.36 14.02 4.65
C THR A 72 9.75 13.46 4.93
N ASP A 73 9.90 12.14 4.93
CA ASP A 73 11.18 11.43 4.97
C ASP A 73 11.13 10.24 4.00
N PHE A 74 12.03 10.24 3.01
CA PHE A 74 12.11 9.20 1.98
C PHE A 74 13.52 8.60 1.98
N ARG A 75 13.60 7.28 2.15
CA ARG A 75 14.87 6.55 2.20
C ARG A 75 14.80 5.37 1.25
N PHE A 76 15.75 5.35 0.31
CA PHE A 76 15.83 4.33 -0.73
C PHE A 76 17.10 3.52 -0.51
N GLU A 77 16.94 2.30 0.00
CA GLU A 77 18.03 1.38 0.29
C GLU A 77 17.89 0.13 -0.60
N PRO A 78 18.96 -0.63 -0.87
CA PRO A 78 18.86 -1.81 -1.74
C PRO A 78 17.82 -2.83 -1.27
N ASP A 79 17.72 -3.03 0.05
CA ASP A 79 16.90 -4.04 0.70
C ASP A 79 15.56 -3.49 1.22
N ARG A 80 15.38 -2.18 1.35
CA ARG A 80 14.10 -1.59 1.77
C ARG A 80 13.83 -0.20 1.21
N GLN A 81 12.56 0.13 1.03
CA GLN A 81 12.11 1.48 0.69
C GLN A 81 11.23 2.01 1.82
N TYR A 82 11.56 3.17 2.34
CA TYR A 82 10.80 3.85 3.40
C TYR A 82 10.26 5.17 2.87
N LEU A 83 8.96 5.37 3.00
CA LEU A 83 8.30 6.60 2.65
C LEU A 83 7.43 7.04 3.81
N ALA A 84 7.62 8.26 4.31
CA ALA A 84 6.81 8.78 5.37
C ALA A 84 6.40 10.23 5.09
N TRP A 85 5.14 10.52 5.41
CA TRP A 85 4.59 11.87 5.45
C TRP A 85 4.05 12.11 6.86
N HIS A 86 4.47 13.18 7.51
CA HIS A 86 4.05 13.53 8.88
C HIS A 86 2.52 13.53 9.02
N ALA A 87 1.81 14.05 8.01
CA ALA A 87 0.35 14.17 8.03
C ALA A 87 -0.41 12.89 7.64
N VAL A 88 0.26 11.83 7.19
CA VAL A 88 -0.41 10.62 6.65
C VAL A 88 0.03 9.36 7.38
N GLY A 89 1.34 9.14 7.50
CA GLY A 89 1.90 7.92 8.05
C GLY A 89 3.16 7.49 7.33
N ALA A 90 3.70 6.35 7.78
CA ALA A 90 4.88 5.72 7.24
C ALA A 90 4.53 4.44 6.48
N PHE A 91 5.28 4.18 5.42
CA PHE A 91 5.16 3.04 4.53
C PHE A 91 6.53 2.39 4.38
N LEU A 92 6.60 1.08 4.53
CA LEU A 92 7.84 0.32 4.43
C LEU A 92 7.65 -0.86 3.47
N ILE A 93 8.54 -0.94 2.49
CA ILE A 93 8.62 -2.04 1.53
C ILE A 93 9.93 -2.78 1.80
N THR A 94 9.85 -3.98 2.39
CA THR A 94 11.02 -4.82 2.68
C THR A 94 11.28 -5.88 1.62
N ASP A 95 10.25 -6.34 0.92
CA ASP A 95 10.35 -7.28 -0.19
C ASP A 95 9.40 -6.92 -1.35
N SER A 96 9.27 -7.80 -2.34
CA SER A 96 8.41 -7.59 -3.52
C SER A 96 6.95 -8.02 -3.31
N SER A 97 6.57 -8.42 -2.11
CA SER A 97 5.27 -9.01 -1.74
C SER A 97 4.64 -8.38 -0.50
N ARG A 98 5.28 -7.41 0.15
CA ARG A 98 4.81 -6.83 1.40
C ARG A 98 4.98 -5.31 1.46
N ILE A 99 3.93 -4.65 1.93
CA ILE A 99 3.92 -3.25 2.34
C ILE A 99 3.43 -3.19 3.79
N ASP A 100 4.26 -2.65 4.68
CA ASP A 100 3.86 -2.33 6.05
C ASP A 100 3.52 -0.83 6.15
N ILE A 101 2.46 -0.51 6.90
CA ILE A 101 1.94 0.85 7.04
C ILE A 101 1.75 1.18 8.52
N GLU A 102 2.30 2.31 8.95
CA GLU A 102 2.02 2.92 10.25
C GLU A 102 1.27 4.25 10.02
N PRO A 103 -0.06 4.29 10.17
CA PRO A 103 -0.85 5.50 10.00
C PRO A 103 -0.47 6.57 11.03
N ALA A 104 -0.46 7.84 10.61
CA ALA A 104 -0.40 8.93 11.58
C ALA A 104 -1.70 9.00 12.41
N PRO A 105 -1.66 9.57 13.63
CA PRO A 105 -2.83 9.62 14.50
C PRO A 105 -4.04 10.30 13.83
N GLY A 106 -5.19 9.62 13.84
CA GLY A 106 -6.45 10.15 13.31
C GLY A 106 -6.59 10.12 11.78
N VAL A 107 -5.62 9.54 11.07
CA VAL A 107 -5.68 9.38 9.61
C VAL A 107 -6.61 8.22 9.22
N ASP A 108 -7.48 8.47 8.25
CA ASP A 108 -8.38 7.46 7.68
C ASP A 108 -7.77 6.70 6.49
N ASP A 109 -8.43 5.62 6.09
CA ASP A 109 -7.97 4.78 4.99
C ASP A 109 -7.93 5.50 3.65
N ALA A 110 -8.82 6.47 3.43
CA ALA A 110 -8.88 7.23 2.19
C ALA A 110 -7.62 8.09 2.00
N LEU A 111 -7.13 8.73 3.08
CA LEU A 111 -5.90 9.50 3.02
C LEU A 111 -4.65 8.61 2.94
N LEU A 112 -4.67 7.41 3.53
CA LEU A 112 -3.61 6.40 3.35
C LEU A 112 -3.54 5.88 1.92
N ALA A 113 -4.70 5.67 1.27
CA ALA A 113 -4.81 5.12 -0.07
C ALA A 113 -4.06 5.99 -1.10
N PHE A 114 -4.00 7.31 -0.89
CA PHE A 114 -3.36 8.24 -1.82
C PHE A 114 -1.87 7.94 -2.07
N PRO A 115 -0.96 8.00 -1.07
CA PRO A 115 0.43 7.60 -1.29
C PRO A 115 0.58 6.09 -1.50
N LEU A 116 -0.32 5.27 -0.95
CA LEU A 116 -0.27 3.82 -1.06
C LEU A 116 -0.44 3.36 -2.51
N LEU A 117 -1.49 3.83 -3.20
CA LEU A 117 -1.80 3.44 -4.59
C LEU A 117 -0.95 4.17 -5.63
N GLY A 118 -0.35 5.31 -5.26
CA GLY A 118 0.61 6.04 -6.09
C GLY A 118 2.06 5.57 -5.87
N PRO A 119 2.93 6.40 -5.25
CA PRO A 119 4.37 6.15 -5.18
C PRO A 119 4.76 4.86 -4.46
N VAL A 120 4.02 4.43 -3.42
CA VAL A 120 4.36 3.21 -2.68
C VAL A 120 4.13 1.97 -3.55
N MET A 121 2.96 1.86 -4.20
CA MET A 121 2.69 0.76 -5.13
C MET A 121 3.64 0.78 -6.33
N ALA A 122 3.96 1.96 -6.87
CA ALA A 122 4.94 2.10 -7.94
C ALA A 122 6.31 1.51 -7.57
N LEU A 123 6.79 1.76 -6.35
CA LEU A 123 8.05 1.19 -5.87
C LEU A 123 7.98 -0.33 -5.68
N LEU A 124 6.86 -0.85 -5.16
CA LEU A 124 6.66 -2.30 -5.05
C LEU A 124 6.69 -2.97 -6.42
N LEU A 125 5.99 -2.41 -7.41
CA LEU A 125 5.95 -2.91 -8.78
C LEU A 125 7.34 -2.85 -9.44
N HIS A 126 8.09 -1.77 -9.21
CA HIS A 126 9.48 -1.67 -9.67
C HIS A 126 10.37 -2.76 -9.07
N ARG A 127 10.23 -3.06 -7.77
CA ARG A 127 10.95 -4.17 -7.12
C ARG A 127 10.58 -5.55 -7.66
N ARG A 128 9.39 -5.69 -8.24
CA ARG A 128 8.97 -6.89 -8.98
C ARG A 128 9.57 -6.98 -10.39
N GLY A 129 10.43 -6.03 -10.78
CA GLY A 129 11.08 -6.01 -12.09
C GLY A 129 10.26 -5.34 -13.20
N LEU A 130 9.12 -4.72 -12.86
CA LEU A 130 8.28 -4.06 -13.85
C LEU A 130 8.82 -2.67 -14.20
N LEU A 131 8.65 -2.28 -15.46
CA LEU A 131 8.83 -0.90 -15.89
C LEU A 131 7.61 -0.08 -15.44
N VAL A 132 7.82 0.89 -14.55
CA VAL A 132 6.75 1.71 -13.99
C VAL A 132 6.81 3.13 -14.54
N LEU A 133 5.68 3.61 -15.06
CA LEU A 133 5.53 4.88 -15.74
C LEU A 133 4.47 5.73 -15.04
N HIS A 134 4.78 7.01 -14.80
CA HIS A 134 3.79 8.00 -14.39
C HIS A 134 2.99 8.47 -15.62
N ALA A 135 1.93 7.74 -15.94
CA ALA A 135 1.18 7.86 -17.17
C ALA A 135 -0.28 7.46 -16.97
N SER A 136 -1.14 7.90 -17.89
CA SER A 136 -2.52 7.42 -17.98
C SER A 136 -2.62 6.41 -19.11
N ALA A 137 -3.45 5.38 -18.99
CA ALA A 137 -3.66 4.38 -20.03
C ALA A 137 -5.14 4.02 -20.21
N ILE A 138 -5.52 3.75 -21.46
CA ILE A 138 -6.88 3.33 -21.85
C ILE A 138 -6.82 2.09 -22.73
N ALA A 139 -7.88 1.28 -22.67
CA ALA A 139 -8.09 0.17 -23.58
C ALA A 139 -8.64 0.69 -24.93
N ALA A 140 -7.95 0.36 -26.03
CA ALA A 140 -8.34 0.75 -27.38
C ALA A 140 -8.17 -0.41 -28.35
N ALA A 141 -9.26 -0.82 -29.00
CA ALA A 141 -9.23 -1.78 -30.12
C ALA A 141 -8.43 -3.08 -29.85
N GLY A 142 -8.55 -3.65 -28.65
CA GLY A 142 -7.83 -4.87 -28.25
C GLY A 142 -6.37 -4.66 -27.83
N THR A 143 -5.90 -3.41 -27.80
CA THR A 143 -4.60 -3.02 -27.26
C THR A 143 -4.77 -1.95 -26.15
N SER A 144 -3.65 -1.39 -25.69
CA SER A 144 -3.63 -0.28 -24.74
C SER A 144 -2.93 0.93 -25.36
N ALA A 145 -3.46 2.12 -25.11
CA ALA A 145 -2.80 3.38 -25.42
C ALA A 145 -2.34 4.05 -24.13
N ILE A 146 -1.08 4.47 -24.09
CA ILE A 146 -0.44 5.10 -22.92
C ILE A 146 -0.16 6.57 -23.25
N PHE A 147 -0.60 7.47 -22.38
CA PHE A 147 -0.36 8.90 -22.47
C PHE A 147 0.67 9.31 -21.43
N MET A 148 1.86 9.71 -21.91
CA MET A 148 2.96 10.20 -21.09
C MET A 148 3.32 11.63 -21.50
N GLY A 149 3.82 12.40 -20.54
CA GLY A 149 4.19 13.80 -20.70
C GLY A 149 4.30 14.47 -19.33
N ASP A 150 4.81 15.69 -19.30
CA ASP A 150 5.01 16.43 -18.05
C ASP A 150 3.70 16.73 -17.30
N LYS A 151 3.83 17.19 -16.06
CA LYS A 151 2.69 17.72 -15.31
C LYS A 151 2.06 18.86 -16.10
N GLY A 152 0.75 18.81 -16.31
CA GLY A 152 0.03 19.80 -17.12
C GLY A 152 0.02 19.55 -18.63
N ALA A 153 0.72 18.52 -19.13
CA ALA A 153 0.73 18.19 -20.56
C ALA A 153 -0.60 17.60 -21.10
N GLY A 154 -1.62 17.46 -20.25
CA GLY A 154 -2.95 17.02 -20.66
C GLY A 154 -3.20 15.50 -20.67
N LYS A 155 -2.31 14.67 -20.09
CA LYS A 155 -2.47 13.19 -20.01
C LYS A 155 -3.87 12.77 -19.54
N SER A 156 -4.27 13.27 -18.36
CA SER A 156 -5.56 12.96 -17.74
C SER A 156 -6.74 13.54 -18.53
N THR A 157 -6.55 14.70 -19.18
CA THR A 157 -7.56 15.30 -20.07
C THR A 157 -7.79 14.44 -21.30
N THR A 158 -6.72 13.95 -21.93
CA THR A 158 -6.80 13.05 -23.08
C THR A 158 -7.43 11.71 -22.68
N ALA A 159 -7.02 11.13 -21.55
CA ALA A 159 -7.64 9.91 -21.04
C ALA A 159 -9.15 10.11 -20.80
N SER A 160 -9.55 11.24 -20.20
CA SER A 160 -10.95 11.60 -19.99
C SER A 160 -11.73 11.76 -21.29
N ALA A 161 -11.12 12.34 -22.33
CA ALA A 161 -11.73 12.45 -23.65
C ALA A 161 -11.96 11.06 -24.27
N MET A 162 -11.01 10.13 -24.10
CA MET A 162 -11.15 8.76 -24.57
C MET A 162 -12.25 8.01 -23.81
N ILE A 163 -12.37 8.19 -22.49
CA ILE A 163 -13.48 7.65 -21.70
C ILE A 163 -14.83 8.14 -22.25
N ARG A 164 -14.93 9.44 -22.53
CA ARG A 164 -16.15 10.03 -23.13
C ARG A 164 -16.45 9.46 -24.52
N ALA A 165 -15.42 9.06 -25.26
CA ALA A 165 -15.57 8.38 -26.54
C ALA A 165 -15.88 6.87 -26.43
N GLY A 166 -16.08 6.35 -25.21
CA GLY A 166 -16.47 4.95 -24.96
C GLY A 166 -15.31 4.00 -24.67
N HIS A 167 -14.07 4.50 -24.54
CA HIS A 167 -12.94 3.68 -24.13
C HIS A 167 -12.96 3.40 -22.62
N ARG A 168 -12.42 2.24 -22.24
CA ARG A 168 -12.26 1.88 -20.82
C ARG A 168 -10.95 2.46 -20.29
N LEU A 169 -10.99 3.15 -19.16
CA LEU A 169 -9.80 3.55 -18.42
C LEU A 169 -9.12 2.32 -17.81
N LEU A 170 -7.81 2.22 -17.98
CA LEU A 170 -6.98 1.20 -17.32
C LEU A 170 -6.39 1.76 -16.02
N THR A 171 -5.82 2.96 -16.09
CA THR A 171 -5.19 3.69 -14.97
C THR A 171 -5.00 5.15 -15.39
N ASP A 172 -4.98 6.08 -14.46
CA ASP A 172 -4.72 7.51 -14.72
C ASP A 172 -3.39 8.01 -14.14
N ASP A 173 -2.71 7.20 -13.30
CA ASP A 173 -1.52 7.62 -12.56
C ASP A 173 -0.30 6.70 -12.75
N VAL A 174 -0.45 5.40 -12.47
CA VAL A 174 0.64 4.41 -12.49
C VAL A 174 0.36 3.34 -13.53
N VAL A 175 1.23 3.24 -14.54
CA VAL A 175 1.24 2.15 -15.54
C VAL A 175 2.44 1.25 -15.26
N ALA A 176 2.22 -0.06 -15.24
CA ALA A 176 3.28 -1.06 -15.12
C ALA A 176 3.32 -1.96 -16.37
N LEU A 177 4.51 -2.24 -16.87
CA LEU A 177 4.78 -3.06 -18.05
C LEU A 177 5.71 -4.23 -17.69
N ASP A 178 5.42 -5.42 -18.22
CA ASP A 178 6.15 -6.69 -18.04
C ASP A 178 6.97 -7.09 -19.28
#